data_AF-A0A834H779-F1
#
_entry.id   AF-A0A834H779-F1
#
_cell.length_a   1.000
_cell.length_b   1.000
_cell.length_c   1.000
_cell.angle_alpha   90.00
_cell.angle_beta   90.00
_cell.angle_gamma   90.00
#
_symmetry.space_group_name_H-M   'P 1'
#
loop_
_entity.id
_entity.type
_entity.pdbx_description
1 polymer ?
#
loop_
_entity_poly.entity_id
_entity_poly.type
_entity_poly.pdbx_seq_one_letter_code
_entity_poly.pdbx_strand_id
1 'polypeptide(L)' 'MGAVEKKLKEMDIDYLKSRVEEGGIYVDQLFFHDPNGSMIEICNCDNLPVVPLSGDTVRSCSRKCAAGTNSSL' A
#
# COMPACT_ATOMS: atom_id res chain seq x y z
N MET A 1 -7.70 9.15 9.47
CA MET A 1 -8.58 8.21 8.73
C MET A 1 -10.06 8.62 8.67
N GLY A 2 -10.65 9.25 9.68
CA GLY A 2 -12.12 9.43 9.76
C GLY A 2 -12.83 10.08 8.55
N ALA A 3 -12.20 11.02 7.84
CA ALA A 3 -12.78 11.63 6.64
C ALA A 3 -12.95 10.62 5.49
N VAL A 4 -11.98 9.71 5.31
CA VAL A 4 -12.01 8.66 4.28
C VAL A 4 -13.14 7.68 4.58
N GLU A 5 -13.24 7.22 5.82
CA GLU A 5 -14.29 6.28 6.26
C GLU A 5 -15.69 6.86 6.09
N LYS A 6 -15.87 8.14 6.43
CA LYS A 6 -17.13 8.85 6.20
C LYS A 6 -17.48 8.83 4.72
N LYS A 7 -16.50 9.11 3.85
CA LYS A 7 -16.74 9.15 2.41
C LYS A 7 -17.07 7.78 1.82
N LEU A 8 -16.38 6.72 2.26
CA LEU A 8 -16.66 5.34 1.83
C LEU A 8 -18.07 4.91 2.21
N LYS A 9 -18.54 5.25 3.42
CA LYS A 9 -19.93 5.01 3.84
C LYS A 9 -20.95 5.76 3.01
N GLU A 10 -20.69 7.03 2.68
CA GLU A 10 -21.57 7.81 1.79
C GLU A 10 -21.67 7.22 0.37
N MET A 11 -20.64 6.48 -0.05
CA MET A 11 -20.58 5.83 -1.36
C MET A 11 -21.05 4.37 -1.33
N ASP A 12 -21.47 3.86 -0.17
CA ASP A 12 -21.85 2.45 0.05
C ASP A 12 -20.73 1.47 -0.36
N ILE A 13 -19.48 1.84 -0.07
CA ILE A 13 -18.31 1.00 -0.31
C ILE A 13 -17.87 0.35 1.00
N ASP A 14 -17.88 -0.98 1.01
CA ASP A 14 -17.35 -1.78 2.10
C ASP A 14 -15.83 -1.60 2.23
N TYR A 15 -15.37 -1.54 3.48
CA TYR A 15 -13.96 -1.43 3.79
C TYR A 15 -13.57 -2.26 5.01
N LEU A 16 -12.32 -2.68 5.03
CA LEU A 16 -11.65 -3.32 6.15
C LEU A 16 -10.66 -2.37 6.79
N LYS A 17 -10.64 -2.33 8.12
CA LYS A 17 -9.60 -1.63 8.88
C LYS A 17 -8.66 -2.63 9.51
N SER A 18 -7.38 -2.29 9.49
CA SER A 18 -6.35 -3.02 10.22
C SER A 18 -5.42 -2.02 10.91
N ARG A 19 -4.70 -2.51 11.91
CA ARG A 19 -3.59 -1.80 12.53
C ARG A 19 -2.39 -2.72 12.51
N VAL A 20 -1.26 -2.21 12.04
CA VAL A 20 0.01 -2.90 12.09
C VAL A 20 0.93 -2.22 13.10
N GLU A 21 1.79 -3.01 13.74
CA GLU A 21 2.83 -2.54 14.64
C GLU A 21 4.19 -2.96 14.09
N GLU A 22 5.07 -1.99 13.86
CA GLU A 22 6.44 -2.22 13.43
C GLU A 22 7.39 -1.31 14.21
N GLY A 23 8.36 -1.89 14.91
CA GLY A 23 9.35 -1.12 15.67
C GLY A 23 8.74 -0.23 16.76
N GLY A 24 7.58 -0.62 17.32
CA GLY A 24 6.83 0.18 18.30
C GLY A 24 6.02 1.33 17.70
N ILE A 25 5.98 1.45 16.37
CA ILE A 25 5.14 2.41 15.66
C ILE A 25 3.86 1.71 15.21
N TYR A 26 2.73 2.35 15.50
CA TYR A 26 1.42 1.89 15.04
C TYR A 26 0.99 2.64 13.78
N VAL A 27 0.61 1.89 12.75
CA VAL A 27 0.07 2.44 11.50
C VAL A 27 -1.33 1.87 11.30
N ASP A 28 -2.30 2.78 11.20
CA ASP A 28 -3.67 2.41 10.83
C ASP A 28 -3.76 2.28 9.31
N GLN A 29 -4.37 1.19 8.85
CA GLN A 29 -4.57 0.88 7.44
C GLN A 29 -6.06 0.67 7.17
N LEU A 30 -6.48 1.06 5.97
CA LEU A 30 -7.82 0.85 5.47
C LEU A 30 -7.73 0.23 4.07
N PHE A 31 -8.49 -0.83 3.84
CA PHE A 31 -8.54 -1.58 2.60
C PHE A 31 -9.95 -1.56 2.03
N PHE A 32 -10.10 -1.31 0.74
CA PHE A 32 -11.39 -1.38 0.05
C PHE A 32 -11.18 -1.70 -1.43
N HIS A 33 -12.25 -2.10 -2.11
CA HIS A 33 -12.25 -2.20 -3.56
C HIS A 33 -12.87 -0.95 -4.18
N ASP A 34 -12.24 -0.39 -5.21
CA ASP A 34 -12.86 0.66 -6.01
C ASP A 34 -14.00 0.06 -6.88
N PRO A 35 -14.84 0.89 -7.52
CA PRO A 35 -15.92 0.40 -8.39
C PRO A 35 -15.44 -0.43 -9.59
N ASN A 36 -14.15 -0.37 -9.93
CA ASN A 36 -13.55 -1.17 -11.01
C ASN A 36 -12.93 -2.49 -10.49
N GLY A 37 -13.02 -2.76 -9.19
CA GLY A 37 -12.50 -3.97 -8.54
C GLY A 37 -11.04 -3.88 -8.09
N SER A 38 -10.35 -2.76 -8.29
CA SER A 38 -8.98 -2.56 -7.82
C SER A 38 -8.94 -2.49 -6.30
N MET A 39 -8.03 -3.23 -5.67
CA MET A 39 -7.82 -3.15 -4.23
C MET A 39 -6.98 -1.92 -3.90
N ILE A 40 -7.52 -1.07 -3.02
CA ILE A 40 -6.90 0.17 -2.57
C ILE A 40 -6.57 0.03 -1.09
N GLU A 41 -5.31 0.30 -0.75
CA GLU A 41 -4.84 0.47 0.62
C GLU A 41 -4.60 1.96 0.90
N ILE A 42 -5.08 2.44 2.06
CA ILE A 42 -4.77 3.76 2.60
C ILE A 42 -4.11 3.55 3.96
N CYS A 43 -2.87 4.05 4.13
CA CYS A 43 -2.17 4.09 5.42
C CYS A 43 -2.24 5.48 6.05
N ASN A 44 -2.35 5.55 7.38
CA ASN A 44 -2.04 6.77 8.13
C ASN A 44 -0.58 6.71 8.58
N CYS A 45 0.27 7.34 7.78
CA CYS A 45 1.71 7.25 7.91
C CYS A 45 2.33 8.48 8.64
N ASP A 46 1.52 9.30 9.32
CA ASP A 46 1.95 10.55 10.00
C ASP A 46 3.05 10.35 11.05
N ASN A 47 3.10 9.16 11.67
CA ASN A 47 4.08 8.81 12.71
C ASN A 47 5.30 8.05 12.17
N LEU A 48 5.39 7.84 10.85
CA LEU A 48 6.56 7.17 10.25
C LEU A 48 7.74 8.15 10.16
N PRO A 49 8.98 7.68 10.44
CA PRO A 49 10.15 8.52 10.30
C PRO A 49 10.38 8.87 8.81
N VAL A 50 10.43 10.17 8.51
CA VAL A 50 10.81 10.64 7.18
C VAL A 50 12.33 10.61 7.08
N VAL A 51 12.85 9.70 6.26
CA VAL A 51 14.27 9.62 5.93
C VAL A 51 14.48 10.26 4.56
N PRO A 52 15.27 11.34 4.45
CA PRO A 52 15.62 11.92 3.15
C PRO A 52 16.31 10.87 2.28
N LEU A 53 15.86 10.74 1.03
CA LEU A 53 16.61 9.97 0.06
C LEU A 53 17.89 10.76 -0.26
N SER A 54 19.04 10.25 0.16
CA SER A 54 20.34 10.75 -0.29
C SER A 54 20.34 10.78 -1.82
N GLY A 55 20.91 11.83 -2.42
CA GLY A 55 20.89 12.09 -3.88
C GLY A 55 21.61 11.08 -4.77
N ASP A 56 21.72 9.83 -4.34
CA ASP A 56 22.29 8.75 -5.11
C ASP A 56 21.28 8.31 -6.17
N THR A 57 21.72 8.48 -7.41
CA THR A 57 21.06 8.11 -8.67
C THR A 57 20.07 6.96 -8.53
N VAL A 58 18.81 7.21 -8.87
CA VAL A 58 17.78 6.19 -9.09
C VAL A 58 18.38 5.10 -9.96
N ARG A 59 18.74 3.98 -9.35
CA ARG A 59 19.29 2.83 -10.08
C ARG A 59 18.12 2.26 -10.88
N SER A 60 18.02 2.66 -12.14
CA SER A 60 17.07 2.08 -13.09
C SER A 60 17.32 0.58 -13.11
N CYS A 61 16.39 -0.17 -12.50
CA CYS A 61 16.33 -1.60 -12.67
C CYS A 61 16.01 -1.86 -14.14
N SER A 62 17.05 -2.16 -14.93
CA SER A 62 16.83 -2.79 -16.23
C SER A 62 16.14 -4.12 -15.94
N ARG A 63 14.84 -4.18 -16.26
CA ARG A 63 14.05 -5.41 -16.24
C ARG A 63 14.71 -6.42 -17.18
N LYS A 64 15.66 -7.21 -16.68
CA LYS A 64 15.94 -8.51 -17.28
C LYS A 64 14.82 -9.42 -16.81
N CYS A 65 13.72 -9.44 -17.57
CA CYS A 65 12.79 -10.55 -17.52
C CYS A 65 13.62 -11.80 -17.84
N ALA A 66 13.96 -12.60 -16.81
CA ALA A 66 14.43 -13.95 -17.05
C ALA A 66 13.22 -14.68 -17.65
N ALA A 67 13.30 -14.99 -18.95
CA ALA A 67 12.35 -15.87 -19.60
C ALA A 67 12.35 -17.18 -18.81
N GLY A 68 11.21 -17.50 -18.19
CA GLY A 68 11.03 -18.76 -17.48
C GLY A 68 11.31 -19.90 -18.44
N THR A 69 12.32 -20.72 -18.13
CA THR A 69 12.40 -22.05 -18.70
C THR A 69 11.41 -22.91 -17.91
N ASN A 70 10.29 -23.25 -18.54
CA ASN A 70 9.45 -24.36 -18.12
C ASN A 70 10.33 -25.60 -17.97
N SER A 71 10.41 -26.16 -16.76
CA SER A 71 10.76 -27.57 -16.60
C SER A 71 9.56 -28.26 -15.97
N SER A 72 8.73 -28.83 -16.83
CA SER A 72 7.94 -30.00 -16.46
C SER A 72 8.89 -31.14 -16.13
N LEU A 73 8.80 -31.65 -14.90
CA LEU A 73 8.77 -33.07 -14.48
C LEU A 73 8.95 -33.13 -12.96
#